data_AF-A0A3Q0JF62-F1
#
_entry.id   AF-A0A3Q0JF62-F1
#
_cell.length_a   1.000
_cell.length_b   1.000
_cell.length_c   1.000
_cell.angle_alpha   90.00
_cell.angle_beta   90.00
_cell.angle_gamma   90.00
#
_symmetry.space_group_name_H-M   'P 1'
#
loop_
_entity.id
_entity.type
_entity.pdbx_description
1 polymer ?
#
loop_
_entity_poly.entity_id
_entity_poly.type
_entity_poly.pdbx_seq_one_letter_code
_entity_poly.pdbx_strand_id
1 'polypeptide(L)'
;MLKKLHYEENNATVLYHSWAGLCYFFPIFGGIIADTFLGKFNSLIYVPNHLQLSVRSELSLFGLLLIAIGTGGIKPCVSSFGGDQFVLPQQKDQLDKFFSFFYFAINAGSLISTFITPIFREDLKCFGEDSCFPAAFGVPAALMLVSIGSYLVRGINSGSKWTAQADRMRGDLTGTSFAIKADQMQVINPFLILAMIPLFQYFVYPFIARCGISTPLRKLTTGGLLAALAFVISALVEFQIRATDKQVTLRVYNTLDCGFTFNSPAQNGTLEPMGLVMFDTIVEGVQDVPIEFIPDASCSVVKEKFQAKAVRVAGQGTAYYLSNNTEGIGQLTRIGDFDNITTPEKEPTKIRFLYNSDLQGKNVSLESSLGYQQTVVFPADQLYTDYITGYPTGIYKFTFGSVALAQDVALKRGGVYVLNIHCSSSQQCESKVLEVAPGLVHMLWLLPQYIIITAAEIMFSITGFEFAFTQAPVSMKSVLSACWLLTVAFGNLIVVIVAEAKFFENQAYEFLLFASLMVLDMGVFMFLAMSYQYVTHHDIEEDEDDKVPHQSSATLGSTVAED
;
A
#
# COMPACT_ATOMS: atom_id res chain seq x y z
N MET A 1 -4.81 13.75 10.91
CA MET A 1 -5.72 13.15 11.91
C MET A 1 -5.00 12.79 13.20
N LEU A 2 -3.96 11.94 13.17
CA LEU A 2 -3.14 11.58 14.35
C LEU A 2 -2.79 12.75 15.27
N LYS A 3 -2.08 13.78 14.77
CA LYS A 3 -1.78 15.04 15.51
C LYS A 3 -2.98 15.83 16.05
N LYS A 4 -4.21 15.58 15.55
CA LYS A 4 -5.44 16.30 15.91
C LYS A 4 -6.38 15.48 16.82
N LEU A 5 -6.13 14.17 16.95
CA LEU A 5 -6.85 13.23 17.81
C LEU A 5 -5.98 12.67 18.95
N HIS A 6 -4.69 13.00 19.00
CA HIS A 6 -3.71 12.52 19.98
C HIS A 6 -3.54 10.98 20.03
N TYR A 7 -3.69 10.30 18.89
CA TYR A 7 -3.38 8.88 18.75
C TYR A 7 -1.96 8.65 18.19
N GLU A 8 -1.27 7.63 18.69
CA GLU A 8 -0.08 7.04 18.08
C GLU A 8 -0.41 6.27 16.79
N GLU A 9 0.55 6.13 15.86
CA GLU A 9 0.35 5.44 14.57
C GLU A 9 -0.14 4.00 14.75
N ASN A 10 0.41 3.26 15.72
CA ASN A 10 -0.01 1.87 16.00
C ASN A 10 -1.48 1.80 16.45
N ASN A 11 -1.87 2.65 17.40
CA ASN A 11 -3.22 2.62 17.97
C ASN A 11 -4.29 3.03 16.93
N ALA A 12 -3.98 3.96 16.03
CA ALA A 12 -4.87 4.31 14.91
C ALA A 12 -5.01 3.16 13.90
N THR A 13 -3.95 2.39 13.67
CA THR A 13 -3.95 1.23 12.76
C THR A 13 -4.80 0.09 13.33
N VAL A 14 -4.64 -0.22 14.62
CA VAL A 14 -5.47 -1.18 15.35
C VAL A 14 -6.94 -0.76 15.33
N LEU A 15 -7.24 0.51 15.57
CA LEU A 15 -8.61 1.03 15.56
C LEU A 15 -9.28 0.90 14.17
N TYR A 16 -8.54 1.21 13.09
CA TYR A 16 -9.02 1.04 11.71
C TYR A 16 -9.37 -0.43 11.40
N HIS A 17 -8.46 -1.36 11.69
CA HIS A 17 -8.71 -2.78 11.42
C HIS A 17 -9.82 -3.37 12.31
N SER A 18 -9.91 -2.94 13.58
CA SER A 18 -10.98 -3.34 14.50
C SER A 18 -12.36 -2.87 14.01
N TRP A 19 -12.46 -1.61 13.58
CA TRP A 19 -13.68 -1.06 12.98
C TRP A 19 -14.05 -1.78 11.68
N ALA A 20 -13.08 -2.04 10.80
CA ALA A 20 -13.30 -2.81 9.58
C ALA A 20 -13.85 -4.21 9.89
N GLY A 21 -13.27 -4.90 10.89
CA GLY A 21 -13.77 -6.20 11.36
C GLY A 21 -15.23 -6.15 11.83
N LEU A 22 -15.62 -5.13 12.61
CA LEU A 22 -17.01 -4.93 13.05
C LEU A 22 -17.98 -4.76 11.86
N CYS A 23 -17.59 -3.99 10.83
CA CYS A 23 -18.37 -3.80 9.61
C CYS A 23 -18.58 -5.08 8.77
N TYR A 24 -17.84 -6.16 9.04
CA TYR A 24 -18.02 -7.49 8.44
C TYR A 24 -18.65 -8.51 9.40
N PHE A 25 -18.69 -8.23 10.71
CA PHE A 25 -19.36 -9.05 11.72
C PHE A 25 -20.87 -8.76 11.84
N PHE A 26 -21.27 -7.48 11.90
CA PHE A 26 -22.69 -7.10 12.02
C PHE A 26 -23.63 -7.55 10.87
N PRO A 27 -23.17 -7.81 9.62
CA PRO A 27 -23.98 -8.45 8.58
C PRO A 27 -24.75 -9.71 9.00
N ILE A 28 -24.24 -10.54 9.91
CA ILE A 28 -24.95 -11.74 10.37
C ILE A 28 -26.32 -11.38 10.95
N PHE A 29 -26.33 -10.43 11.89
CA PHE A 29 -27.54 -10.00 12.58
C PHE A 29 -28.50 -9.30 11.60
N GLY A 30 -27.97 -8.50 10.66
CA GLY A 30 -28.75 -7.92 9.57
C GLY A 30 -29.46 -8.97 8.71
N GLY A 31 -28.74 -10.01 8.29
CA GLY A 31 -29.27 -11.12 7.50
C GLY A 31 -30.33 -11.94 8.25
N ILE A 32 -30.08 -12.30 9.51
CA ILE A 32 -31.06 -13.03 10.34
C ILE A 32 -32.34 -12.22 10.54
N ILE A 33 -32.22 -10.92 10.86
CA ILE A 33 -33.37 -10.03 11.07
C ILE A 33 -34.17 -9.83 9.78
N ALA A 34 -33.49 -9.75 8.64
CA ALA A 34 -34.10 -9.64 7.30
C ALA A 34 -34.84 -10.91 6.87
N ASP A 35 -34.25 -12.09 7.05
CA ASP A 35 -34.86 -13.37 6.65
C ASP A 35 -35.95 -13.83 7.65
N THR A 36 -35.90 -13.42 8.92
CA THR A 36 -36.79 -13.96 9.98
C THR A 36 -37.90 -13.01 10.45
N PHE A 37 -37.65 -11.70 10.58
CA PHE A 37 -38.55 -10.79 11.31
C PHE A 37 -39.12 -9.63 10.49
N LEU A 38 -38.29 -8.96 9.69
CA LEU A 38 -38.67 -7.71 9.02
C LEU A 38 -38.93 -7.89 7.52
N GLY A 39 -38.35 -8.92 6.89
CA GLY A 39 -38.29 -9.03 5.43
C GLY A 39 -37.20 -8.13 4.85
N LYS A 40 -36.55 -8.60 3.79
CA LYS A 40 -35.34 -7.99 3.19
C LYS A 40 -35.50 -6.49 2.89
N PHE A 41 -36.67 -6.07 2.42
CA PHE A 41 -36.98 -4.67 2.09
C PHE A 41 -37.12 -3.77 3.33
N ASN A 42 -37.72 -4.23 4.43
CA ASN A 42 -37.90 -3.40 5.62
C ASN A 42 -36.61 -3.31 6.45
N SER A 43 -35.79 -4.36 6.52
CA SER A 43 -34.46 -4.28 7.16
C SER A 43 -33.55 -3.23 6.50
N LEU A 44 -33.75 -2.95 5.21
CA LEU A 44 -33.08 -1.89 4.46
C LEU A 44 -33.54 -0.46 4.84
N ILE A 45 -34.74 -0.31 5.43
CA ILE A 45 -35.35 0.97 5.81
C ILE A 45 -35.22 1.25 7.32
N TYR A 46 -35.36 0.21 8.15
CA TYR A 46 -35.48 0.35 9.62
C TYR A 46 -34.16 0.30 10.39
N VAL A 47 -33.05 -0.15 9.78
CA VAL A 47 -31.73 -0.05 10.43
C VAL A 47 -31.29 1.43 10.40
N PRO A 48 -30.99 2.07 11.55
CA PRO A 48 -30.77 3.51 11.61
C PRO A 48 -29.63 4.00 10.71
N ASN A 49 -29.99 4.77 9.67
CA ASN A 49 -29.02 5.38 8.78
C ASN A 49 -28.25 6.54 9.44
N HIS A 50 -27.00 6.71 9.02
CA HIS A 50 -25.96 7.54 9.65
C HIS A 50 -26.39 8.97 10.00
N LEU A 51 -26.63 9.26 11.29
CA LEU A 51 -26.57 10.62 11.82
C LEU A 51 -25.18 10.89 12.39
N GLN A 52 -24.30 11.51 11.59
CA GLN A 52 -22.98 11.92 12.06
C GLN A 52 -23.07 13.11 13.03
N LEU A 53 -22.93 12.88 14.33
CA LEU A 53 -22.51 13.92 15.26
C LEU A 53 -20.97 13.94 15.32
N SER A 54 -20.34 14.94 14.71
CA SER A 54 -18.89 15.12 14.72
C SER A 54 -18.46 16.34 15.55
N VAL A 55 -18.61 16.26 16.87
CA VAL A 55 -18.00 17.21 17.83
C VAL A 55 -17.48 16.45 19.06
N ARG A 56 -16.14 16.34 19.19
CA ARG A 56 -15.33 15.64 20.22
C ARG A 56 -14.88 14.20 19.92
N SER A 57 -13.75 13.84 20.52
CA SER A 57 -13.04 12.56 20.39
C SER A 57 -13.89 11.34 20.81
N GLU A 58 -14.61 11.43 21.92
CA GLU A 58 -15.42 10.31 22.44
C GLU A 58 -16.62 9.97 21.53
N LEU A 59 -17.16 10.95 20.80
CA LEU A 59 -18.22 10.70 19.82
C LEU A 59 -17.73 9.92 18.58
N SER A 60 -16.42 9.92 18.29
CA SER A 60 -15.89 9.28 17.07
C SER A 60 -16.02 7.75 17.09
N LEU A 61 -15.77 7.11 18.24
CA LEU A 61 -15.95 5.67 18.44
C LEU A 61 -17.42 5.25 18.32
N PHE A 62 -18.34 6.05 18.87
CA PHE A 62 -19.77 5.83 18.75
C PHE A 62 -20.26 5.97 17.30
N GLY A 63 -19.76 6.97 16.57
CA GLY A 63 -20.01 7.12 15.13
C GLY A 63 -19.50 5.93 14.31
N LEU A 64 -18.30 5.42 14.60
CA LEU A 64 -17.72 4.23 13.97
C LEU A 64 -18.55 2.96 14.25
N LEU A 65 -19.08 2.80 15.47
CA LEU A 65 -19.96 1.69 15.83
C LEU A 65 -21.31 1.76 15.10
N LEU A 66 -21.93 2.94 15.04
CA LEU A 66 -23.16 3.14 14.25
C LEU A 66 -22.94 2.85 12.75
N ILE A 67 -21.76 3.20 12.21
CA ILE A 67 -21.40 2.85 10.83
C ILE A 67 -21.33 1.33 10.65
N ALA A 68 -20.72 0.60 11.58
CA ALA A 68 -20.62 -0.85 11.51
C ALA A 68 -22.00 -1.54 11.57
N ILE A 69 -22.90 -1.09 12.44
CA ILE A 69 -24.27 -1.60 12.54
C ILE A 69 -25.08 -1.29 11.27
N GLY A 70 -25.00 -0.05 10.77
CA GLY A 70 -25.68 0.37 9.54
C GLY A 70 -25.25 -0.44 8.30
N THR A 71 -23.94 -0.65 8.13
CA THR A 71 -23.44 -1.50 7.05
C THR A 71 -23.84 -2.97 7.20
N GLY A 72 -24.04 -3.44 8.43
CA GLY A 72 -24.56 -4.77 8.74
C GLY A 72 -25.99 -5.02 8.24
N GLY A 73 -26.89 -4.04 8.37
CA GLY A 73 -28.24 -4.15 7.82
C GLY A 73 -28.30 -4.19 6.29
N ILE A 74 -27.42 -3.44 5.63
CA ILE A 74 -27.50 -3.17 4.20
C ILE A 74 -26.77 -4.25 3.37
N LYS A 75 -25.51 -4.57 3.71
CA LYS A 75 -24.64 -5.42 2.87
C LYS A 75 -25.22 -6.80 2.48
N PRO A 76 -25.79 -7.61 3.39
CA PRO A 76 -26.28 -8.96 3.04
C PRO A 76 -27.63 -8.92 2.30
N CYS A 77 -28.44 -7.89 2.55
CA CYS A 77 -29.80 -7.77 2.01
C CYS A 77 -29.79 -7.31 0.54
N VAL A 78 -28.88 -6.39 0.17
CA VAL A 78 -28.84 -5.81 -1.19
C VAL A 78 -28.44 -6.86 -2.25
N SER A 79 -27.45 -7.70 -1.97
CA SER A 79 -27.02 -8.75 -2.90
C SER A 79 -28.10 -9.82 -3.10
N SER A 80 -28.74 -10.28 -2.01
CA SER A 80 -29.87 -11.23 -2.13
C SER A 80 -31.06 -10.61 -2.84
N PHE A 81 -31.45 -9.37 -2.52
CA PHE A 81 -32.61 -8.71 -3.14
C PHE A 81 -32.42 -8.47 -4.64
N GLY A 82 -31.18 -8.17 -5.07
CA GLY A 82 -30.85 -8.07 -6.49
C GLY A 82 -30.88 -9.43 -7.21
N GLY A 83 -30.38 -10.49 -6.55
CA GLY A 83 -30.43 -11.85 -7.11
C GLY A 83 -31.84 -12.43 -7.19
N ASP A 84 -32.71 -12.12 -6.23
CA ASP A 84 -34.11 -12.57 -6.18
C ASP A 84 -35.00 -11.97 -7.31
N GLN A 85 -34.46 -11.06 -8.14
CA GLN A 85 -35.16 -10.49 -9.31
C GLN A 85 -35.13 -11.40 -10.56
N PHE A 86 -34.37 -12.50 -10.53
CA PHE A 86 -34.16 -13.38 -11.68
C PHE A 86 -34.76 -14.78 -11.45
N VAL A 87 -35.52 -15.27 -12.42
CA VAL A 87 -36.13 -16.60 -12.40
C VAL A 87 -35.14 -17.64 -12.94
N LEU A 88 -34.65 -18.47 -12.03
CA LEU A 88 -33.81 -19.62 -12.36
C LEU A 88 -34.67 -20.84 -12.74
N PRO A 89 -34.20 -21.77 -13.59
CA PRO A 89 -32.88 -21.79 -14.24
C PRO A 89 -32.78 -20.92 -15.51
N GLN A 90 -33.90 -20.41 -16.03
CA GLN A 90 -33.99 -19.81 -17.37
C GLN A 90 -33.18 -18.51 -17.53
N GLN A 91 -33.00 -17.73 -16.45
CA GLN A 91 -32.27 -16.45 -16.47
C GLN A 91 -30.86 -16.52 -15.88
N LYS A 92 -30.24 -17.70 -15.77
CA LYS A 92 -28.92 -17.87 -15.15
C LYS A 92 -27.83 -16.95 -15.75
N ASP A 93 -27.70 -16.90 -17.07
CA ASP A 93 -26.73 -16.03 -17.76
C ASP A 93 -26.97 -14.53 -17.52
N GLN A 94 -28.19 -14.14 -17.10
CA GLN A 94 -28.56 -12.76 -16.78
C GLN A 94 -28.21 -12.43 -15.32
N LEU A 95 -28.41 -13.39 -14.41
CA LEU A 95 -27.98 -13.32 -13.01
C LEU A 95 -26.45 -13.19 -12.88
N ASP A 96 -25.69 -13.98 -13.65
CA ASP A 96 -24.22 -13.91 -13.66
C ASP A 96 -23.71 -12.52 -14.14
N LYS A 97 -24.39 -11.94 -15.15
CA LYS A 97 -24.12 -10.58 -15.64
C LYS A 97 -24.53 -9.52 -14.62
N PHE A 98 -25.64 -9.70 -13.92
CA PHE A 98 -26.08 -8.83 -12.84
C PHE A 98 -25.04 -8.75 -11.72
N PHE A 99 -24.59 -9.89 -11.16
CA PHE A 99 -23.58 -9.90 -10.11
C PHE A 99 -22.25 -9.28 -10.57
N SER A 100 -21.87 -9.51 -11.83
CA SER A 100 -20.68 -8.88 -12.41
C SER A 100 -20.81 -7.35 -12.51
N PHE A 101 -21.96 -6.83 -12.94
CA PHE A 101 -22.21 -5.38 -13.04
C PHE A 101 -22.39 -4.74 -11.65
N PHE A 102 -23.02 -5.44 -10.71
CA PHE A 102 -23.13 -5.04 -9.31
C PHE A 102 -21.74 -4.86 -8.67
N TYR A 103 -20.84 -5.84 -8.87
CA TYR A 103 -19.47 -5.79 -8.36
C TYR A 103 -18.62 -4.73 -9.07
N PHE A 104 -18.82 -4.51 -10.37
CA PHE A 104 -18.25 -3.38 -11.13
C PHE A 104 -18.68 -2.02 -10.54
N ALA A 105 -19.97 -1.84 -10.22
CA ALA A 105 -20.51 -0.58 -9.70
C ALA A 105 -19.99 -0.25 -8.29
N ILE A 106 -19.75 -1.26 -7.44
CA ILE A 106 -19.10 -1.11 -6.13
C ILE A 106 -17.67 -0.58 -6.30
N ASN A 107 -16.87 -1.21 -7.16
CA ASN A 107 -15.47 -0.85 -7.38
C ASN A 107 -15.31 0.53 -8.02
N ALA A 108 -16.11 0.83 -9.06
CA ALA A 108 -16.17 2.17 -9.66
C ALA A 108 -16.57 3.24 -8.62
N GLY A 109 -17.45 2.89 -7.67
CA GLY A 109 -17.84 3.77 -6.58
C GLY A 109 -16.72 4.09 -5.60
N SER A 110 -15.93 3.08 -5.21
CA SER A 110 -14.76 3.33 -4.34
C SER A 110 -13.69 4.14 -5.07
N LEU A 111 -13.43 3.86 -6.35
CA LEU A 111 -12.46 4.59 -7.17
C LEU A 111 -12.73 6.10 -7.18
N ILE A 112 -13.98 6.49 -7.45
CA ILE A 112 -14.42 7.90 -7.46
C ILE A 112 -14.25 8.54 -6.08
N SER A 113 -14.62 7.82 -5.00
CA SER A 113 -14.45 8.31 -3.63
C SER A 113 -12.99 8.53 -3.26
N THR A 114 -12.09 7.59 -3.60
CA THR A 114 -10.65 7.67 -3.31
C THR A 114 -9.99 8.87 -3.99
N PHE A 115 -10.44 9.28 -5.19
CA PHE A 115 -9.93 10.50 -5.84
C PHE A 115 -10.54 11.80 -5.31
N ILE A 116 -11.85 11.82 -5.06
CA ILE A 116 -12.58 13.06 -4.73
C ILE A 116 -12.41 13.47 -3.27
N THR A 117 -12.38 12.52 -2.32
CA THR A 117 -12.27 12.83 -0.88
C THR A 117 -10.98 13.58 -0.50
N PRO A 118 -9.78 13.27 -1.05
CA PRO A 118 -8.57 14.06 -0.83
C PRO A 118 -8.66 15.50 -1.37
N ILE A 119 -9.22 15.68 -2.57
CA ILE A 119 -9.37 17.00 -3.22
C ILE A 119 -10.23 17.93 -2.35
N PHE A 120 -11.39 17.46 -1.88
CA PHE A 120 -12.25 18.23 -0.96
C PHE A 120 -11.63 18.50 0.42
N ARG A 121 -10.54 17.82 0.78
CA ARG A 121 -9.84 17.99 2.06
C ARG A 121 -8.71 19.01 1.99
N GLU A 122 -8.00 19.11 0.86
CA GLU A 122 -6.83 20.00 0.69
C GLU A 122 -7.20 21.34 0.01
N ASP A 123 -8.09 21.35 -0.98
CA ASP A 123 -8.37 22.56 -1.78
C ASP A 123 -9.46 23.48 -1.18
N LEU A 124 -10.24 22.99 -0.22
CA LEU A 124 -11.29 23.75 0.45
C LEU A 124 -10.83 24.25 1.83
N LYS A 125 -10.78 25.58 2.02
CA LYS A 125 -10.59 26.20 3.33
C LYS A 125 -11.95 26.39 4.02
N CYS A 126 -12.10 25.86 5.24
CA CYS A 126 -13.32 25.97 6.03
C CYS A 126 -13.01 26.48 7.44
N PHE A 127 -13.88 27.33 7.99
CA PHE A 127 -13.83 27.81 9.38
C PHE A 127 -12.47 28.41 9.82
N GLY A 128 -11.67 28.93 8.87
CA GLY A 128 -10.38 29.57 9.17
C GLY A 128 -9.18 28.63 9.33
N GLU A 129 -9.33 27.33 9.10
CA GLU A 129 -8.21 26.37 9.05
C GLU A 129 -7.88 25.95 7.59
N ASP A 130 -6.60 25.66 7.33
CA ASP A 130 -6.09 25.21 6.02
C ASP A 130 -6.47 23.76 5.64
N SER A 131 -7.42 23.10 6.32
CA SER A 131 -7.87 21.75 5.94
C SER A 131 -9.33 21.45 6.35
N CYS A 132 -10.20 21.27 5.36
CA CYS A 132 -11.65 21.12 5.60
C CYS A 132 -12.10 19.66 5.76
N PHE A 133 -11.92 19.12 6.96
CA PHE A 133 -12.51 17.82 7.32
C PHE A 133 -14.05 17.79 7.25
N PRO A 134 -14.81 18.84 7.64
CA PRO A 134 -16.27 18.80 7.56
C PRO A 134 -16.83 18.67 6.13
N ALA A 135 -16.17 19.25 5.11
CA ALA A 135 -16.60 19.04 3.71
C ALA A 135 -16.22 17.64 3.22
N ALA A 136 -15.01 17.16 3.55
CA ALA A 136 -14.54 15.84 3.14
C ALA A 136 -15.40 14.67 3.67
N PHE A 137 -16.08 14.84 4.81
CA PHE A 137 -17.07 13.86 5.32
C PHE A 137 -18.53 14.25 5.03
N GLY A 138 -18.85 15.55 5.06
CA GLY A 138 -20.21 16.06 4.87
C GLY A 138 -20.70 16.01 3.42
N VAL A 139 -19.82 16.20 2.42
CA VAL A 139 -20.20 16.05 1.01
C VAL A 139 -20.52 14.59 0.68
N PRO A 140 -19.71 13.58 1.06
CA PRO A 140 -20.12 12.18 0.97
C PRO A 140 -21.41 11.88 1.74
N ALA A 141 -21.62 12.42 2.95
CA ALA A 141 -22.85 12.19 3.71
C ALA A 141 -24.09 12.80 3.04
N ALA A 142 -24.00 14.00 2.47
CA ALA A 142 -25.08 14.63 1.73
C ALA A 142 -25.37 13.91 0.40
N LEU A 143 -24.32 13.52 -0.34
CA LEU A 143 -24.45 12.66 -1.52
C LEU A 143 -25.03 11.28 -1.15
N MET A 144 -24.75 10.76 0.04
CA MET A 144 -25.32 9.51 0.54
C MET A 144 -26.80 9.65 0.91
N LEU A 145 -27.23 10.79 1.45
CA LEU A 145 -28.66 11.09 1.66
C LEU A 145 -29.40 11.23 0.32
N VAL A 146 -28.78 11.86 -0.69
CA VAL A 146 -29.32 11.93 -2.06
C VAL A 146 -29.28 10.56 -2.76
N SER A 147 -28.30 9.70 -2.46
CA SER A 147 -28.26 8.33 -2.99
C SER A 147 -29.34 7.45 -2.35
N ILE A 148 -29.53 7.52 -1.03
CA ILE A 148 -30.63 6.86 -0.31
C ILE A 148 -31.99 7.25 -0.91
N GLY A 149 -32.15 8.50 -1.34
CA GLY A 149 -33.35 8.99 -2.02
C GLY A 149 -33.47 8.64 -3.51
N SER A 150 -32.45 8.06 -4.15
CA SER A 150 -32.48 7.72 -5.59
C SER A 150 -32.40 6.23 -5.89
N TYR A 151 -31.60 5.44 -5.18
CA TYR A 151 -31.70 3.97 -5.19
C TYR A 151 -30.85 3.31 -4.09
N LEU A 152 -31.12 2.02 -3.87
CA LEU A 152 -30.17 1.09 -3.27
C LEU A 152 -28.77 1.19 -3.93
N VAL A 153 -27.71 0.75 -3.21
CA VAL A 153 -26.31 0.50 -3.66
C VAL A 153 -25.26 1.61 -3.39
N ARG A 154 -24.33 1.37 -2.44
CA ARG A 154 -22.85 1.55 -2.58
C ARG A 154 -22.01 1.28 -1.30
N GLY A 155 -20.76 0.82 -1.51
CA GLY A 155 -19.58 1.00 -0.64
C GLY A 155 -19.08 -0.20 0.20
N ILE A 156 -17.80 -0.32 0.64
CA ILE A 156 -16.51 0.37 0.38
C ILE A 156 -15.36 -0.68 0.54
N ASN A 157 -14.17 -0.43 -0.05
CA ASN A 157 -12.96 -1.27 -0.05
C ASN A 157 -12.25 -1.51 1.31
N SER A 158 -11.37 -2.52 1.33
CA SER A 158 -10.38 -2.81 2.39
C SER A 158 -8.96 -2.38 1.98
N GLY A 159 -8.17 -1.78 2.89
CA GLY A 159 -6.74 -1.49 2.66
C GLY A 159 -5.85 -2.73 2.81
N SER A 160 -4.82 -2.87 1.97
CA SER A 160 -3.98 -4.09 1.92
C SER A 160 -2.55 -3.86 2.43
N LYS A 161 -1.88 -4.94 2.86
CA LYS A 161 -0.45 -4.94 3.25
C LYS A 161 0.50 -4.47 2.13
N TRP A 162 0.04 -4.36 0.89
CA TRP A 162 0.85 -3.96 -0.24
C TRP A 162 1.10 -2.46 -0.33
N THR A 163 0.31 -1.60 0.34
CA THR A 163 0.73 -0.19 0.47
C THR A 163 1.97 -0.06 1.34
N ALA A 164 2.10 -0.84 2.43
CA ALA A 164 3.34 -0.89 3.24
C ALA A 164 4.53 -1.55 2.50
N GLN A 165 4.28 -2.22 1.38
CA GLN A 165 5.31 -2.69 0.45
C GLN A 165 5.66 -1.61 -0.60
N ALA A 166 4.66 -0.86 -1.06
CA ALA A 166 4.84 0.29 -1.93
C ALA A 166 5.51 1.48 -1.23
N ASP A 167 5.30 1.67 0.09
CA ASP A 167 5.96 2.65 0.99
C ASP A 167 7.49 2.42 1.15
N ARG A 168 8.08 1.54 0.33
CA ARG A 168 9.52 1.19 0.31
C ARG A 168 10.01 1.02 -1.13
N MET A 169 9.40 1.72 -2.08
CA MET A 169 9.63 1.62 -3.52
C MET A 169 9.63 2.99 -4.19
N ARG A 170 10.47 3.14 -5.21
CA ARG A 170 10.60 4.39 -5.98
C ARG A 170 9.32 4.67 -6.78
N GLY A 171 8.63 5.77 -6.48
CA GLY A 171 7.38 6.15 -7.12
C GLY A 171 7.48 7.14 -8.28
N ASP A 172 8.67 7.64 -8.64
CA ASP A 172 8.82 8.61 -9.72
C ASP A 172 8.65 7.98 -11.10
N LEU A 173 7.92 8.66 -11.99
CA LEU A 173 7.70 8.19 -13.35
C LEU A 173 8.85 8.67 -14.24
N THR A 174 9.64 7.73 -14.78
CA THR A 174 10.85 8.00 -15.58
C THR A 174 10.63 9.06 -16.66
N GLY A 175 11.31 10.20 -16.54
CA GLY A 175 11.20 11.33 -17.47
C GLY A 175 10.26 12.47 -17.02
N THR A 176 9.67 12.40 -15.83
CA THR A 176 8.79 13.47 -15.31
C THR A 176 9.08 13.78 -13.83
N SER A 177 8.71 14.98 -13.38
CA SER A 177 8.75 15.37 -11.96
C SER A 177 7.60 14.79 -11.13
N PHE A 178 6.77 13.90 -11.70
CA PHE A 178 5.60 13.34 -11.03
C PHE A 178 5.97 12.05 -10.28
N ALA A 179 5.67 12.01 -8.98
CA ALA A 179 5.89 10.86 -8.13
C ALA A 179 4.57 10.30 -7.62
N ILE A 180 4.29 9.04 -7.98
CA ILE A 180 3.21 8.23 -7.46
C ILE A 180 3.48 7.98 -5.97
N LYS A 181 2.47 8.23 -5.12
CA LYS A 181 2.51 7.89 -3.70
C LYS A 181 2.03 6.45 -3.49
N ALA A 182 2.52 5.76 -2.46
CA ALA A 182 2.16 4.38 -2.17
C ALA A 182 0.64 4.16 -1.94
N ASP A 183 -0.05 5.11 -1.32
CA ASP A 183 -1.52 5.09 -1.14
C ASP A 183 -2.28 5.15 -2.48
N GLN A 184 -1.76 5.90 -3.45
CA GLN A 184 -2.29 5.96 -4.82
C GLN A 184 -2.18 4.62 -5.55
N MET A 185 -1.33 3.68 -5.12
CA MET A 185 -1.27 2.33 -5.69
C MET A 185 -2.58 1.54 -5.48
N GLN A 186 -3.37 1.86 -4.43
CA GLN A 186 -4.67 1.21 -4.20
C GLN A 186 -5.70 1.50 -5.30
N VAL A 187 -5.53 2.61 -6.03
CA VAL A 187 -6.37 3.01 -7.18
C VAL A 187 -6.28 2.00 -8.33
N ILE A 188 -5.17 1.27 -8.43
CA ILE A 188 -4.94 0.30 -9.51
C ILE A 188 -5.89 -0.89 -9.40
N ASN A 189 -6.23 -1.39 -8.19
CA ASN A 189 -7.10 -2.58 -8.07
C ASN A 189 -8.51 -2.34 -8.64
N PRO A 190 -9.26 -1.26 -8.26
CA PRO A 190 -10.55 -0.97 -8.89
C PRO A 190 -10.47 -0.73 -10.40
N PHE A 191 -9.39 -0.11 -10.90
CA PHE A 191 -9.20 0.09 -12.34
C PHE A 191 -8.95 -1.22 -13.09
N LEU A 192 -8.11 -2.11 -12.54
CA LEU A 192 -7.89 -3.45 -13.08
C LEU A 192 -9.18 -4.26 -13.04
N ILE A 193 -9.97 -4.22 -11.96
CA ILE A 193 -11.27 -4.90 -11.90
C ILE A 193 -12.20 -4.40 -13.03
N LEU A 194 -12.26 -3.07 -13.22
CA LEU A 194 -13.08 -2.43 -14.27
C LEU A 194 -12.71 -2.93 -15.68
N ALA A 195 -11.40 -3.07 -15.96
CA ALA A 195 -10.88 -3.52 -17.24
C ALA A 195 -10.92 -5.05 -17.42
N MET A 196 -10.73 -5.80 -16.34
CA MET A 196 -10.63 -7.27 -16.38
C MET A 196 -11.99 -7.96 -16.34
N ILE A 197 -13.06 -7.40 -15.75
CA ILE A 197 -14.39 -8.04 -15.78
C ILE A 197 -14.86 -8.32 -17.23
N PRO A 198 -14.84 -7.36 -18.18
CA PRO A 198 -15.19 -7.64 -19.57
C PRO A 198 -14.25 -8.66 -20.23
N LEU A 199 -12.95 -8.55 -19.97
CA LEU A 199 -11.95 -9.50 -20.47
C LEU A 199 -12.25 -10.93 -19.99
N PHE A 200 -12.61 -11.08 -18.72
CA PHE A 200 -12.96 -12.37 -18.12
C PHE A 200 -14.25 -12.95 -18.71
N GLN A 201 -15.29 -12.14 -18.86
CA GLN A 201 -16.55 -12.57 -19.44
C GLN A 201 -16.44 -12.99 -20.91
N TYR A 202 -15.78 -12.18 -21.75
CA TYR A 202 -15.73 -12.41 -23.21
C TYR A 202 -14.62 -13.36 -23.66
N PHE A 203 -13.50 -13.45 -22.93
CA PHE A 203 -12.32 -14.21 -23.37
C PHE A 203 -11.89 -15.28 -22.37
N VAL A 204 -11.68 -14.92 -21.09
CA VAL A 204 -11.05 -15.85 -20.14
C VAL A 204 -11.98 -16.98 -19.73
N TYR A 205 -13.23 -16.73 -19.33
CA TYR A 205 -14.17 -17.78 -18.94
C TYR A 205 -14.51 -18.76 -20.09
N PRO A 206 -14.75 -18.31 -21.34
CA PRO A 206 -14.90 -19.23 -22.48
C PRO A 206 -13.66 -20.10 -22.74
N PHE A 207 -12.44 -19.57 -22.49
CA PHE A 207 -11.20 -20.33 -22.61
C PHE A 207 -11.03 -21.34 -21.45
N ILE A 208 -11.24 -20.91 -20.21
CA ILE A 208 -11.19 -21.76 -19.00
C ILE A 208 -12.22 -22.91 -19.08
N ALA A 209 -13.40 -22.66 -19.65
CA ALA A 209 -14.41 -23.69 -19.91
C ALA A 209 -13.92 -24.77 -20.90
N ARG A 210 -13.18 -24.38 -21.96
CA ARG A 210 -12.53 -25.34 -22.89
C ARG A 210 -11.45 -26.18 -22.21
N CYS A 211 -10.82 -25.66 -21.15
CA CYS A 211 -9.86 -26.39 -20.32
C CYS A 211 -10.50 -27.32 -19.27
N GLY A 212 -11.84 -27.48 -19.24
CA GLY A 212 -12.54 -28.40 -18.33
C GLY A 212 -12.81 -27.84 -16.92
N ILE A 213 -12.58 -26.55 -16.71
CA ILE A 213 -12.85 -25.83 -15.44
C ILE A 213 -14.20 -25.11 -15.58
N SER A 214 -15.28 -25.88 -15.73
CA SER A 214 -16.64 -25.35 -15.93
C SER A 214 -17.40 -25.09 -14.62
N THR A 215 -17.23 -25.95 -13.62
CA THR A 215 -18.02 -25.92 -12.37
C THR A 215 -17.62 -24.77 -11.44
N PRO A 216 -18.56 -24.12 -10.72
CA PRO A 216 -18.27 -23.02 -9.77
C PRO A 216 -17.16 -23.33 -8.77
N LEU A 217 -17.18 -24.52 -8.14
CA LEU A 217 -16.17 -24.89 -7.15
C LEU A 217 -14.75 -24.97 -7.74
N ARG A 218 -14.58 -25.48 -8.97
CA ARG A 218 -13.26 -25.49 -9.65
C ARG A 218 -12.78 -24.08 -10.00
N LYS A 219 -13.68 -23.16 -10.36
CA LYS A 219 -13.32 -21.74 -10.59
C LYS A 219 -12.85 -21.08 -9.29
N LEU A 220 -13.56 -21.33 -8.17
CA LEU A 220 -13.17 -20.91 -6.82
C LEU A 220 -11.77 -21.41 -6.45
N THR A 221 -11.50 -22.72 -6.56
CA THR A 221 -10.17 -23.30 -6.28
C THR A 221 -9.08 -22.66 -7.16
N THR A 222 -9.35 -22.46 -8.45
CA THR A 222 -8.39 -21.85 -9.38
C THR A 222 -8.11 -20.39 -9.00
N GLY A 223 -9.13 -19.63 -8.58
CA GLY A 223 -8.97 -18.27 -8.05
C GLY A 223 -8.09 -18.23 -6.80
N GLY A 224 -8.35 -19.09 -5.82
CA GLY A 224 -7.53 -19.13 -4.59
C GLY A 224 -6.06 -19.54 -4.83
N LEU A 225 -5.80 -20.45 -5.78
CA LEU A 225 -4.44 -20.79 -6.19
C LEU A 225 -3.73 -19.64 -6.93
N LEU A 226 -4.44 -18.85 -7.73
CA LEU A 226 -3.91 -17.61 -8.31
C LEU A 226 -3.62 -16.56 -7.23
N ALA A 227 -4.45 -16.46 -6.18
CA ALA A 227 -4.18 -15.58 -5.04
C ALA A 227 -2.87 -15.98 -4.34
N ALA A 228 -2.64 -17.27 -4.09
CA ALA A 228 -1.37 -17.75 -3.52
C ALA A 228 -0.15 -17.38 -4.40
N LEU A 229 -0.27 -17.48 -5.73
CA LEU A 229 0.78 -17.05 -6.66
C LEU A 229 1.09 -15.54 -6.55
N ALA A 230 0.08 -14.69 -6.37
CA ALA A 230 0.29 -13.25 -6.17
C ALA A 230 1.10 -12.96 -4.89
N PHE A 231 0.87 -13.70 -3.80
CA PHE A 231 1.67 -13.58 -2.58
C PHE A 231 3.10 -14.10 -2.74
N VAL A 232 3.34 -15.16 -3.53
CA VAL A 232 4.71 -15.60 -3.87
C VAL A 232 5.45 -14.52 -4.66
N ILE A 233 4.81 -13.87 -5.63
CA ILE A 233 5.42 -12.76 -6.38
C ILE A 233 5.73 -11.57 -5.45
N SER A 234 4.80 -11.23 -4.54
CA SER A 234 5.02 -10.19 -3.53
C SER A 234 6.19 -10.51 -2.59
N ALA A 235 6.40 -11.78 -2.22
CA ALA A 235 7.58 -12.20 -1.48
C ALA A 235 8.89 -12.07 -2.29
N LEU A 236 8.89 -12.44 -3.58
CA LEU A 236 10.06 -12.29 -4.46
C LEU A 236 10.46 -10.82 -4.62
N VAL A 237 9.48 -9.93 -4.81
CA VAL A 237 9.72 -8.48 -4.88
C VAL A 237 10.23 -7.94 -3.54
N GLU A 238 9.68 -8.39 -2.40
CA GLU A 238 10.15 -8.03 -1.05
C GLU A 238 11.62 -8.40 -0.80
N PHE A 239 12.07 -9.58 -1.26
CA PHE A 239 13.48 -9.95 -1.17
C PHE A 239 14.38 -8.98 -1.95
N GLN A 240 13.94 -8.50 -3.12
CA GLN A 240 14.70 -7.54 -3.92
C GLN A 240 14.77 -6.15 -3.26
N ILE A 241 13.67 -5.67 -2.65
CA ILE A 241 13.67 -4.42 -1.86
C ILE A 241 14.70 -4.52 -0.72
N ARG A 242 14.65 -5.61 0.06
CA ARG A 242 15.53 -5.82 1.22
C ARG A 242 17.00 -6.05 0.85
N ALA A 243 17.29 -6.55 -0.35
CA ALA A 243 18.66 -6.63 -0.87
C ALA A 243 19.27 -5.23 -1.05
N THR A 244 18.48 -4.23 -1.43
CA THR A 244 18.89 -2.82 -1.56
C THR A 244 18.97 -2.10 -0.21
N ASP A 245 18.04 -2.39 0.71
CA ASP A 245 17.91 -1.71 2.00
C ASP A 245 19.07 -2.02 2.98
N LYS A 246 19.71 -3.19 2.85
CA LYS A 246 20.80 -3.64 3.74
C LYS A 246 22.20 -3.10 3.42
N GLN A 247 22.37 -2.32 2.34
CA GLN A 247 23.69 -2.17 1.72
C GLN A 247 24.66 -1.17 2.35
N VAL A 248 24.31 -0.26 3.28
CA VAL A 248 25.26 0.81 3.66
C VAL A 248 25.29 1.13 5.16
N THR A 249 26.25 0.54 5.88
CA THR A 249 26.51 0.87 7.31
C THR A 249 27.70 1.82 7.53
N LEU A 250 28.64 1.89 6.59
CA LEU A 250 29.79 2.80 6.64
C LEU A 250 30.07 3.45 5.29
N ARG A 251 30.22 4.77 5.30
CA ARG A 251 30.45 5.65 4.14
C ARG A 251 31.72 6.46 4.38
N VAL A 252 32.69 6.36 3.48
CA VAL A 252 33.94 7.14 3.54
C VAL A 252 34.01 8.06 2.32
N TYR A 253 33.92 9.36 2.56
CA TYR A 253 34.03 10.41 1.56
C TYR A 253 35.48 10.93 1.49
N ASN A 254 35.99 11.11 0.29
CA ASN A 254 37.27 11.79 0.06
C ASN A 254 37.00 13.27 -0.19
N THR A 255 37.45 14.21 0.66
CA THR A 255 37.27 15.67 0.38
C THR A 255 38.49 16.30 -0.31
N LEU A 256 39.48 15.48 -0.64
CA LEU A 256 40.70 15.88 -1.32
C LEU A 256 40.60 15.66 -2.84
N ASP A 257 41.42 16.41 -3.56
CA ASP A 257 41.61 16.38 -5.02
C ASP A 257 42.50 15.21 -5.49
N CYS A 258 43.02 14.40 -4.57
CA CYS A 258 43.90 13.27 -4.83
C CYS A 258 43.24 11.92 -4.48
N GLY A 259 43.68 10.85 -5.14
CA GLY A 259 43.18 9.48 -4.90
C GLY A 259 43.90 8.77 -3.76
N PHE A 260 43.23 7.77 -3.17
CA PHE A 260 43.79 6.91 -2.13
C PHE A 260 43.47 5.44 -2.41
N THR A 261 44.47 4.58 -2.31
CA THR A 261 44.25 3.13 -2.18
C THR A 261 44.01 2.81 -0.71
N PHE A 262 42.96 2.05 -0.38
CA PHE A 262 42.64 1.65 1.00
C PHE A 262 42.66 0.14 1.19
N ASN A 263 43.16 -0.29 2.33
CA ASN A 263 43.26 -1.68 2.76
C ASN A 263 42.54 -1.85 4.09
N SER A 264 41.56 -2.75 4.17
CA SER A 264 40.76 -3.00 5.36
C SER A 264 40.33 -4.47 5.44
N PRO A 265 40.23 -5.08 6.64
CA PRO A 265 39.75 -6.46 6.78
C PRO A 265 38.37 -6.73 6.18
N ALA A 266 37.55 -5.69 5.97
CA ALA A 266 36.22 -5.80 5.38
C ALA A 266 36.22 -5.74 3.84
N GLN A 267 37.07 -4.90 3.25
CA GLN A 267 37.12 -4.63 1.81
C GLN A 267 38.39 -3.85 1.44
N ASN A 268 38.94 -4.13 0.28
CA ASN A 268 40.06 -3.38 -0.31
C ASN A 268 39.61 -2.71 -1.61
N GLY A 269 40.19 -1.55 -1.91
CA GLY A 269 39.86 -0.83 -3.14
C GLY A 269 40.58 0.50 -3.29
N THR A 270 40.13 1.27 -4.28
CA THR A 270 40.62 2.62 -4.58
C THR A 270 39.49 3.62 -4.37
N LEU A 271 39.80 4.71 -3.68
CA LEU A 271 38.91 5.83 -3.41
C LEU A 271 39.34 7.00 -4.31
N GLU A 272 38.51 7.29 -5.32
CA GLU A 272 38.77 8.35 -6.29
C GLU A 272 38.86 9.75 -5.65
N PRO A 273 39.51 10.73 -6.30
CA PRO A 273 39.37 12.15 -6.00
C PRO A 273 37.90 12.55 -5.84
N MET A 274 37.59 13.31 -4.79
CA MET A 274 36.23 13.71 -4.38
C MET A 274 35.20 12.55 -4.28
N GLY A 275 35.64 11.29 -4.25
CA GLY A 275 34.79 10.10 -4.35
C GLY A 275 34.16 9.65 -3.02
N LEU A 276 33.41 8.55 -3.11
CA LEU A 276 32.80 7.83 -1.99
C LEU A 276 33.08 6.34 -2.12
N VAL A 277 33.43 5.72 -1.01
CA VAL A 277 33.41 4.25 -0.83
C VAL A 277 32.34 3.90 0.21
N MET A 278 31.52 2.92 -0.13
CA MET A 278 30.56 2.29 0.77
C MET A 278 31.09 0.92 1.20
N PHE A 279 30.91 0.56 2.47
CA PHE A 279 31.24 -0.77 2.99
C PHE A 279 29.94 -1.52 3.31
N ASP A 280 29.66 -2.55 2.52
CA ASP A 280 28.33 -3.18 2.44
C ASP A 280 28.13 -4.38 3.39
N THR A 281 29.10 -4.70 4.24
CA THR A 281 29.01 -5.84 5.17
C THR A 281 28.02 -5.59 6.31
N ILE A 282 27.19 -6.59 6.62
CA ILE A 282 26.34 -6.60 7.81
C ILE A 282 27.23 -6.83 9.05
N VAL A 283 26.98 -6.09 10.14
CA VAL A 283 27.71 -6.16 11.40
C VAL A 283 26.71 -6.39 12.54
N GLU A 284 27.03 -7.28 13.47
CA GLU A 284 26.30 -7.44 14.74
C GLU A 284 26.99 -6.61 15.84
N GLY A 285 26.22 -5.76 16.54
CA GLY A 285 26.72 -4.89 17.59
C GLY A 285 27.53 -3.69 17.09
N VAL A 286 28.59 -3.33 17.83
CA VAL A 286 29.52 -2.24 17.51
C VAL A 286 30.88 -2.84 17.16
N GLN A 287 31.45 -2.46 16.01
CA GLN A 287 32.73 -3.00 15.53
C GLN A 287 33.64 -1.88 15.01
N ASP A 288 34.88 -1.86 15.50
CA ASP A 288 35.94 -1.03 14.94
C ASP A 288 36.50 -1.67 13.65
N VAL A 289 36.45 -0.92 12.56
CA VAL A 289 37.08 -1.28 11.29
C VAL A 289 38.37 -0.47 11.12
N PRO A 290 39.56 -1.10 11.23
CA PRO A 290 40.80 -0.45 10.86
C PRO A 290 40.87 -0.31 9.32
N ILE A 291 41.31 0.85 8.86
CA ILE A 291 41.53 1.16 7.45
C ILE A 291 42.91 1.81 7.32
N GLU A 292 43.79 1.20 6.53
CA GLU A 292 45.06 1.80 6.12
C GLU A 292 44.84 2.52 4.78
N PHE A 293 45.13 3.82 4.74
CA PHE A 293 45.05 4.65 3.54
C PHE A 293 46.45 4.93 3.00
N ILE A 294 46.63 4.69 1.71
CA ILE A 294 47.86 4.90 0.96
C ILE A 294 47.57 5.97 -0.11
N PRO A 295 48.16 7.17 -0.02
CA PRO A 295 47.96 8.21 -1.03
C PRO A 295 48.55 7.81 -2.38
N ASP A 296 47.87 8.17 -3.47
CA ASP A 296 48.43 8.04 -4.81
C ASP A 296 49.61 9.01 -5.01
N ALA A 297 50.53 8.67 -5.90
CA ALA A 297 51.75 9.46 -6.16
C ALA A 297 51.50 10.89 -6.68
N SER A 298 50.27 11.20 -7.09
CA SER A 298 49.81 12.55 -7.46
C SER A 298 49.39 13.42 -6.27
N CYS A 299 49.24 12.86 -5.05
CA CYS A 299 48.79 13.64 -3.90
C CYS A 299 49.90 14.57 -3.38
N SER A 300 49.69 15.87 -3.53
CA SER A 300 50.59 16.90 -3.01
C SER A 300 50.39 17.16 -1.51
N VAL A 301 49.15 16.95 -1.03
CA VAL A 301 48.66 17.33 0.31
C VAL A 301 49.03 16.30 1.38
N VAL A 302 48.84 15.02 1.11
CA VAL A 302 49.14 13.90 2.04
C VAL A 302 50.15 12.98 1.37
N LYS A 303 51.35 12.87 1.97
CA LYS A 303 52.49 12.15 1.38
C LYS A 303 52.82 10.82 2.05
N GLU A 304 52.37 10.63 3.28
CA GLU A 304 52.61 9.41 4.05
C GLU A 304 51.32 8.60 4.18
N LYS A 305 51.48 7.27 4.24
CA LYS A 305 50.36 6.37 4.55
C LYS A 305 49.97 6.52 6.02
N PHE A 306 48.67 6.43 6.31
CA PHE A 306 48.15 6.56 7.67
C PHE A 306 47.10 5.48 7.95
N GLN A 307 46.96 5.13 9.23
CA GLN A 307 45.92 4.20 9.68
C GLN A 307 44.85 4.97 10.45
N ALA A 308 43.59 4.70 10.11
CA ALA A 308 42.43 5.24 10.78
C ALA A 308 41.53 4.10 11.30
N LYS A 309 40.65 4.45 12.24
CA LYS A 309 39.60 3.56 12.74
C LYS A 309 38.23 4.18 12.42
N ALA A 310 37.41 3.43 11.70
CA ALA A 310 36.00 3.75 11.50
C ALA A 310 35.15 2.85 12.41
N VAL A 311 34.18 3.42 13.13
CA VAL A 311 33.26 2.64 13.97
C VAL A 311 32.05 2.28 13.14
N ARG A 312 31.60 1.02 13.19
CA ARG A 312 30.34 0.54 12.61
C ARG A 312 29.38 0.14 13.72
N VAL A 313 28.09 0.42 13.53
CA VAL A 313 27.03 0.09 14.49
C VAL A 313 25.88 -0.59 13.75
N ALA A 314 25.40 -1.71 14.27
CA ALA A 314 24.27 -2.45 13.71
C ALA A 314 23.02 -1.55 13.59
N GLY A 315 22.40 -1.52 12.40
CA GLY A 315 21.20 -0.73 12.13
C GLY A 315 21.41 0.79 11.97
N GLN A 316 22.65 1.27 12.04
CA GLN A 316 22.98 2.69 11.90
C GLN A 316 24.02 2.94 10.80
N GLY A 317 23.87 4.09 10.14
CA GLY A 317 24.77 4.57 9.11
C GLY A 317 25.85 5.43 9.75
N THR A 318 27.09 5.16 9.40
CA THR A 318 28.24 5.96 9.81
C THR A 318 28.86 6.63 8.60
N ALA A 319 29.13 7.91 8.74
CA ALA A 319 29.67 8.74 7.69
C ALA A 319 30.99 9.35 8.19
N TYR A 320 32.04 9.22 7.39
CA TYR A 320 33.37 9.75 7.68
C TYR A 320 33.90 10.49 6.44
N TYR A 321 34.67 11.55 6.64
CA TYR A 321 35.39 12.24 5.58
C TYR A 321 36.90 12.21 5.82
N LEU A 322 37.66 12.17 4.72
CA LEU A 322 39.10 12.35 4.72
C LEU A 322 39.45 13.83 4.56
N SER A 323 40.17 14.36 5.55
CA SER A 323 40.74 15.70 5.55
C SER A 323 42.25 15.63 5.84
N ASN A 324 42.98 16.71 5.58
CA ASN A 324 44.35 16.89 6.06
C ASN A 324 44.37 17.70 7.36
N ASN A 325 45.34 17.44 8.22
CA ASN A 325 45.69 18.31 9.34
C ASN A 325 46.68 19.40 8.89
N THR A 326 46.94 20.41 9.73
CA THR A 326 47.86 21.52 9.45
C THR A 326 49.30 21.08 9.15
N GLU A 327 49.68 19.87 9.56
CA GLU A 327 50.99 19.24 9.31
C GLU A 327 51.04 18.42 8.00
N GLY A 328 49.96 18.37 7.20
CA GLY A 328 49.88 17.57 5.97
C GLY A 328 49.63 16.07 6.19
N ILE A 329 49.32 15.67 7.42
CA ILE A 329 48.95 14.29 7.77
C ILE A 329 47.46 14.07 7.45
N GLY A 330 47.12 12.95 6.81
CA GLY A 330 45.74 12.56 6.54
C GLY A 330 45.01 12.12 7.81
N GLN A 331 43.77 12.57 7.97
CA GLN A 331 42.89 12.24 9.09
C GLN A 331 41.51 11.82 8.58
N LEU A 332 40.94 10.79 9.22
CA LEU A 332 39.56 10.36 9.01
C LEU A 332 38.69 10.91 10.14
N THR A 333 37.74 11.77 9.81
CA THR A 333 36.88 12.46 10.79
C THR A 333 35.42 12.04 10.60
N ARG A 334 34.70 11.76 11.70
CA ARG A 334 33.28 11.38 11.65
C ARG A 334 32.42 12.61 11.33
N ILE A 335 31.41 12.44 10.47
CA ILE A 335 30.40 13.44 10.16
C ILE A 335 29.24 13.26 11.13
N GLY A 336 29.02 14.22 12.03
CA GLY A 336 27.89 14.25 12.95
C GLY A 336 27.76 13.02 13.86
N ASP A 337 26.51 12.68 14.17
CA ASP A 337 26.12 11.48 14.90
C ASP A 337 25.74 10.33 13.95
N PHE A 338 25.37 9.19 14.53
CA PHE A 338 24.95 8.01 13.78
C PHE A 338 23.69 8.32 12.96
N ASP A 339 23.81 8.28 11.62
CA ASP A 339 22.68 8.41 10.69
C ASP A 339 21.72 7.25 10.97
N ASN A 340 20.55 7.52 11.53
CA ASN A 340 19.54 6.48 11.73
C ASN A 340 19.05 6.03 10.33
N ILE A 341 19.35 4.79 9.92
CA ILE A 341 18.91 4.25 8.61
C ILE A 341 17.45 3.80 8.75
N THR A 342 16.57 4.76 9.04
CA THR A 342 15.13 4.58 8.92
C THR A 342 14.72 4.85 7.47
N THR A 343 13.76 4.07 6.98
CA THR A 343 13.36 4.01 5.56
C THR A 343 13.20 5.38 4.90
N PRO A 344 13.80 5.62 3.71
CA PRO A 344 13.81 6.94 3.05
C PRO A 344 12.41 7.52 2.77
N GLU A 345 11.43 6.64 2.59
CA GLU A 345 9.99 6.78 2.87
C GLU A 345 9.41 8.20 3.12
N LYS A 346 9.40 8.56 4.41
CA LYS A 346 8.68 9.75 4.93
C LYS A 346 9.54 11.01 4.94
N GLU A 347 10.83 10.93 4.61
CA GLU A 347 11.74 12.06 4.74
C GLU A 347 11.81 12.91 3.45
N PRO A 348 11.81 14.24 3.56
CA PRO A 348 12.10 15.10 2.42
C PRO A 348 13.53 14.87 1.93
N THR A 349 13.79 15.14 0.65
CA THR A 349 15.11 15.04 0.02
C THR A 349 16.20 15.67 0.92
N LYS A 350 17.26 14.90 1.19
CA LYS A 350 18.37 15.31 2.06
C LYS A 350 19.57 15.67 1.20
N ILE A 351 20.08 16.89 1.37
CA ILE A 351 21.36 17.31 0.77
C ILE A 351 22.34 17.62 1.90
N ARG A 352 23.56 17.08 1.81
CA ARG A 352 24.70 17.47 2.64
C ARG A 352 25.79 18.01 1.73
N PHE A 353 26.45 19.07 2.15
CA PHE A 353 27.62 19.60 1.45
C PHE A 353 28.88 19.19 2.23
N LEU A 354 29.91 18.75 1.51
CA LEU A 354 31.27 18.59 2.01
C LEU A 354 32.13 19.62 1.29
N TYR A 355 32.97 20.35 2.02
CA TYR A 355 33.71 21.47 1.45
C TYR A 355 35.05 21.69 2.18
N ASN A 356 36.05 22.21 1.46
CA ASN A 356 37.34 22.57 2.02
C ASN A 356 37.30 23.91 2.80
N SER A 357 38.36 24.19 3.57
CA SER A 357 38.49 25.38 4.43
C SER A 357 38.22 26.69 3.72
N ASP A 358 38.57 26.81 2.44
CA ASP A 358 38.37 28.03 1.64
C ASP A 358 36.90 28.41 1.40
N LEU A 359 35.96 27.51 1.73
CA LEU A 359 34.51 27.75 1.65
C LEU A 359 33.84 28.05 3.00
N GLN A 360 34.56 27.95 4.12
CA GLN A 360 34.01 28.23 5.46
C GLN A 360 33.43 29.65 5.57
N GLY A 361 32.22 29.75 6.12
CA GLY A 361 31.49 31.02 6.25
C GLY A 361 30.95 31.63 4.95
N LYS A 362 31.14 30.97 3.79
CA LYS A 362 30.60 31.42 2.49
C LYS A 362 29.26 30.78 2.20
N ASN A 363 28.63 31.15 1.08
CA ASN A 363 27.30 30.67 0.69
C ASN A 363 27.25 30.07 -0.72
N VAL A 364 26.37 29.08 -0.89
CA VAL A 364 26.04 28.44 -2.16
C VAL A 364 24.56 28.67 -2.44
N SER A 365 24.26 29.18 -3.62
CA SER A 365 22.89 29.26 -4.14
C SER A 365 22.55 28.00 -4.93
N LEU A 366 21.32 27.55 -4.77
CA LEU A 366 20.75 26.43 -5.51
C LEU A 366 19.43 26.86 -6.14
N GLU A 367 19.26 26.52 -7.41
CA GLU A 367 18.18 26.96 -8.27
C GLU A 367 17.59 25.75 -9.00
N SER A 368 16.27 25.59 -8.93
CA SER A 368 15.55 24.55 -9.63
C SER A 368 15.04 25.05 -10.99
N SER A 369 14.95 24.16 -11.97
CA SER A 369 14.28 24.42 -13.26
C SER A 369 12.81 24.87 -13.12
N LEU A 370 12.19 24.64 -11.96
CA LEU A 370 10.84 25.09 -11.62
C LEU A 370 10.78 26.44 -10.88
N GLY A 371 11.89 27.19 -10.81
CA GLY A 371 11.95 28.52 -10.20
C GLY A 371 12.09 28.54 -8.67
N TYR A 372 12.30 27.39 -8.03
CA TYR A 372 12.65 27.33 -6.61
C TYR A 372 14.10 27.75 -6.40
N GLN A 373 14.35 28.78 -5.59
CA GLN A 373 15.69 29.23 -5.25
C GLN A 373 15.88 29.29 -3.73
N GLN A 374 17.02 28.79 -3.24
CA GLN A 374 17.42 28.91 -1.83
C GLN A 374 18.94 29.04 -1.75
N THR A 375 19.42 29.70 -0.70
CA THR A 375 20.84 29.89 -0.42
C THR A 375 21.20 29.17 0.88
N VAL A 376 22.26 28.38 0.84
CA VAL A 376 22.84 27.67 1.99
C VAL A 376 24.10 28.41 2.43
N VAL A 377 24.26 28.62 3.74
CA VAL A 377 25.47 29.19 4.34
C VAL A 377 26.28 28.08 4.99
N PHE A 378 27.57 28.04 4.73
CA PHE A 378 28.48 27.03 5.28
C PHE A 378 28.97 27.43 6.68
N PRO A 379 28.86 26.55 7.69
CA PRO A 379 29.48 26.75 9.00
C PRO A 379 30.95 27.16 8.91
N ALA A 380 31.38 28.03 9.83
CA ALA A 380 32.75 28.51 9.90
C ALA A 380 33.70 27.57 10.70
N ASP A 381 33.12 26.68 11.49
CA ASP A 381 33.77 25.75 12.42
C ASP A 381 33.91 24.32 11.88
N GLN A 382 33.25 24.01 10.76
CA GLN A 382 33.15 22.66 10.19
C GLN A 382 33.48 22.64 8.68
N LEU A 383 33.75 21.45 8.15
CA LEU A 383 34.03 21.16 6.74
C LEU A 383 32.85 20.42 6.05
N TYR A 384 31.70 20.41 6.71
CA TYR A 384 30.48 19.77 6.25
C TYR A 384 29.24 20.52 6.74
N THR A 385 28.10 20.32 6.08
CA THR A 385 26.78 20.67 6.63
C THR A 385 26.08 19.44 7.21
N ASP A 386 25.22 19.65 8.19
CA ASP A 386 24.15 18.68 8.47
C ASP A 386 23.26 18.47 7.24
N TYR A 387 22.44 17.41 7.25
CA TYR A 387 21.50 17.17 6.16
C TYR A 387 20.43 18.28 6.14
N ILE A 388 20.47 19.09 5.10
CA ILE A 388 19.44 20.08 4.84
C ILE A 388 18.27 19.36 4.16
N THR A 389 17.08 19.60 4.71
CA THR A 389 15.83 18.92 4.36
C THR A 389 14.85 19.91 3.74
N GLY A 390 13.97 19.42 2.86
CA GLY A 390 12.83 20.19 2.36
C GLY A 390 12.90 20.59 0.88
N TYR A 391 13.92 20.13 0.14
CA TYR A 391 14.02 20.38 -1.29
C TYR A 391 12.93 19.65 -2.08
N PRO A 392 12.12 20.35 -2.91
CA PRO A 392 11.18 19.69 -3.82
C PRO A 392 11.92 18.83 -4.87
N THR A 393 11.19 17.91 -5.50
CA THR A 393 11.74 17.08 -6.59
C THR A 393 11.87 17.88 -7.88
N GLY A 394 13.02 17.79 -8.53
CA GLY A 394 13.27 18.51 -9.77
C GLY A 394 14.72 18.45 -10.21
N ILE A 395 15.02 19.19 -11.27
CA ILE A 395 16.40 19.38 -11.76
C ILE A 395 16.97 20.63 -11.09
N TYR A 396 18.16 20.52 -10.54
CA TYR A 396 18.84 21.57 -9.78
C TYR A 396 20.18 21.96 -10.38
N LYS A 397 20.46 23.26 -10.29
CA LYS A 397 21.74 23.89 -10.58
C LYS A 397 22.31 24.45 -9.28
N PHE A 398 23.57 24.14 -9.01
CA PHE A 398 24.30 24.61 -7.84
C PHE A 398 25.34 25.65 -8.29
N THR A 399 25.32 26.83 -7.67
CA THR A 399 26.20 27.96 -8.00
C THR A 399 26.86 28.55 -6.77
N PHE A 400 28.14 28.87 -6.90
CA PHE A 400 28.95 29.54 -5.90
C PHE A 400 29.47 30.85 -6.49
N GLY A 401 28.89 31.98 -6.08
CA GLY A 401 29.12 33.27 -6.72
C GLY A 401 28.79 33.23 -8.21
N SER A 402 29.80 33.40 -9.08
CA SER A 402 29.67 33.28 -10.54
C SER A 402 30.05 31.91 -11.10
N VAL A 403 30.51 30.96 -10.28
CA VAL A 403 30.93 29.61 -10.70
C VAL A 403 29.75 28.64 -10.58
N ALA A 404 29.49 27.87 -11.63
CA ALA A 404 28.54 26.75 -11.56
C ALA A 404 29.28 25.50 -11.04
N LEU A 405 28.87 25.00 -9.87
CA LEU A 405 29.46 23.81 -9.24
C LEU A 405 28.95 22.54 -9.90
N ALA A 406 27.63 22.44 -10.09
CA ALA A 406 26.98 21.32 -10.75
C ALA A 406 25.74 21.82 -11.51
N GLN A 407 25.46 21.21 -12.66
CA GLN A 407 24.30 21.49 -13.51
C GLN A 407 23.51 20.20 -13.73
N ASP A 408 22.22 20.32 -14.01
CA ASP A 408 21.30 19.23 -14.32
C ASP A 408 21.21 18.09 -13.28
N VAL A 409 21.36 18.42 -12.00
CA VAL A 409 21.28 17.44 -10.90
C VAL A 409 19.82 17.09 -10.62
N ALA A 410 19.39 15.89 -11.02
CA ALA A 410 18.04 15.39 -10.76
C ALA A 410 17.88 14.92 -9.30
N LEU A 411 17.29 15.77 -8.46
CA LEU A 411 16.99 15.46 -7.06
C LEU A 411 15.66 14.68 -6.94
N LYS A 412 15.76 13.43 -6.48
CA LYS A 412 14.64 12.50 -6.26
C LYS A 412 14.17 12.56 -4.80
N ARG A 413 12.89 12.28 -4.58
CA ARG A 413 12.28 12.24 -3.23
C ARG A 413 12.87 11.09 -2.41
N GLY A 414 13.13 11.32 -1.12
CA GLY A 414 13.81 10.34 -0.25
C GLY A 414 15.29 10.09 -0.61
N GLY A 415 15.80 10.74 -1.66
CA GLY A 415 17.21 10.65 -2.04
C GLY A 415 18.10 11.37 -1.02
N VAL A 416 19.22 10.72 -0.70
CA VAL A 416 20.30 11.30 0.10
C VAL A 416 21.44 11.65 -0.86
N TYR A 417 21.69 12.94 -1.03
CA TYR A 417 22.70 13.49 -1.92
C TYR A 417 23.80 14.16 -1.12
N VAL A 418 25.06 13.89 -1.49
CA VAL A 418 26.22 14.58 -0.96
C VAL A 418 26.89 15.33 -2.11
N LEU A 419 26.93 16.67 -2.02
CA LEU A 419 27.73 17.49 -2.94
C LEU A 419 29.09 17.74 -2.29
N ASN A 420 30.11 17.14 -2.88
CA ASN A 420 31.49 17.30 -2.44
C ASN A 420 32.15 18.40 -3.28
N ILE A 421 32.68 19.45 -2.65
CA ILE A 421 33.18 20.66 -3.31
C ILE A 421 34.62 20.91 -2.88
N HIS A 422 35.52 21.07 -3.85
CA HIS A 422 36.91 21.43 -3.60
C HIS A 422 37.27 22.70 -4.37
N CYS A 423 37.58 23.79 -3.66
CA CYS A 423 37.98 25.07 -4.25
C CYS A 423 39.44 25.39 -3.94
N SER A 424 40.31 25.40 -4.94
CA SER A 424 41.69 25.90 -4.80
C SER A 424 41.74 27.44 -4.77
N SER A 425 40.74 28.10 -5.37
CA SER A 425 40.55 29.55 -5.26
C SER A 425 39.09 29.93 -5.44
N SER A 426 38.73 31.18 -5.12
CA SER A 426 37.35 31.70 -5.28
C SER A 426 36.77 31.64 -6.71
N GLN A 427 37.58 31.32 -7.73
CA GLN A 427 37.16 31.16 -9.13
C GLN A 427 37.44 29.76 -9.72
N GLN A 428 38.16 28.90 -8.99
CA GLN A 428 38.45 27.52 -9.40
C GLN A 428 37.94 26.56 -8.32
N CYS A 429 36.75 26.05 -8.57
CA CYS A 429 36.05 25.08 -7.74
C CYS A 429 35.63 23.90 -8.61
N GLU A 430 35.98 22.69 -8.19
CA GLU A 430 35.43 21.46 -8.73
C GLU A 430 34.38 20.90 -7.75
N SER A 431 33.41 20.14 -8.25
CA SER A 431 32.48 19.43 -7.38
C SER A 431 32.03 18.10 -7.96
N LYS A 432 31.72 17.15 -7.09
CA LYS A 432 31.21 15.81 -7.42
C LYS A 432 29.93 15.56 -6.65
N VAL A 433 28.84 15.27 -7.38
CA VAL A 433 27.56 14.84 -6.80
C VAL A 433 27.65 13.34 -6.51
N LEU A 434 27.38 12.95 -5.28
CA LEU A 434 27.42 11.57 -4.81
C LEU A 434 26.00 11.17 -4.39
N GLU A 435 25.39 10.21 -5.08
CA GLU A 435 24.10 9.61 -4.73
C GLU A 435 24.36 8.48 -3.72
N VAL A 436 23.89 8.65 -2.48
CA VAL A 436 24.30 7.82 -1.33
C VAL A 436 23.31 6.67 -1.05
N ALA A 437 22.07 6.81 -1.50
CA ALA A 437 21.05 5.77 -1.45
C ALA A 437 20.96 5.09 -2.84
N PRO A 438 21.31 3.79 -2.99
CA PRO A 438 21.13 3.09 -4.26
C PRO A 438 19.65 3.09 -4.64
N GLY A 439 19.37 3.24 -5.93
CA GLY A 439 18.02 3.48 -6.43
C GLY A 439 17.03 2.38 -6.02
N LEU A 440 16.08 2.76 -5.14
CA LEU A 440 14.95 1.93 -4.71
C LEU A 440 14.28 1.25 -5.91
N VAL A 441 13.81 0.01 -5.70
CA VAL A 441 13.04 -0.74 -6.71
C VAL A 441 11.81 0.07 -7.10
N HIS A 442 11.55 0.23 -8.40
CA HIS A 442 10.45 1.05 -8.89
C HIS A 442 9.09 0.40 -8.58
N MET A 443 8.15 1.19 -8.05
CA MET A 443 6.77 0.78 -7.73
C MET A 443 6.04 0.01 -8.85
N LEU A 444 6.40 0.21 -10.13
CA LEU A 444 5.84 -0.56 -11.25
C LEU A 444 6.06 -2.08 -11.13
N TRP A 445 7.05 -2.54 -10.36
CA TRP A 445 7.24 -3.97 -10.07
C TRP A 445 6.11 -4.60 -9.23
N LEU A 446 5.19 -3.79 -8.69
CA LEU A 446 3.95 -4.27 -8.08
C LEU A 446 2.87 -4.65 -9.11
N LEU A 447 2.93 -4.14 -10.35
CA LEU A 447 1.87 -4.40 -11.34
C LEU A 447 1.58 -5.91 -11.59
N PRO A 448 2.59 -6.81 -11.69
CA PRO A 448 2.33 -8.23 -11.89
C PRO A 448 1.50 -8.89 -10.76
N GLN A 449 1.80 -8.60 -9.48
CA GLN A 449 1.02 -9.13 -8.35
C GLN A 449 -0.40 -8.53 -8.31
N TYR A 450 -0.56 -7.25 -8.66
CA TYR A 450 -1.87 -6.60 -8.75
C TYR A 450 -2.76 -7.22 -9.84
N ILE A 451 -2.21 -7.50 -11.02
CA ILE A 451 -2.95 -8.17 -12.11
C ILE A 451 -3.39 -9.58 -11.69
N ILE A 452 -2.49 -10.35 -11.05
CA ILE A 452 -2.78 -11.74 -10.67
C ILE A 452 -3.78 -11.81 -9.50
N ILE A 453 -3.69 -10.93 -8.49
CA ILE A 453 -4.71 -10.89 -7.43
C ILE A 453 -6.06 -10.37 -7.95
N THR A 454 -6.08 -9.43 -8.91
CA THR A 454 -7.35 -8.98 -9.52
C THR A 454 -8.03 -10.13 -10.25
N ALA A 455 -7.25 -10.91 -11.03
CA ALA A 455 -7.74 -12.12 -11.69
C ALA A 455 -8.27 -13.15 -10.68
N ALA A 456 -7.55 -13.38 -9.58
CA ALA A 456 -7.96 -14.25 -8.49
C ALA A 456 -9.26 -13.76 -7.81
N GLU A 457 -9.34 -12.46 -7.51
CA GLU A 457 -10.49 -11.81 -6.86
C GLU A 457 -11.75 -11.88 -7.74
N ILE A 458 -11.62 -11.70 -9.06
CA ILE A 458 -12.72 -11.87 -10.03
C ILE A 458 -13.23 -13.32 -10.03
N MET A 459 -12.32 -14.31 -10.07
CA MET A 459 -12.70 -15.73 -10.10
C MET A 459 -13.25 -16.24 -8.76
N PHE A 460 -12.74 -15.73 -7.63
CA PHE A 460 -13.12 -16.17 -6.31
C PHE A 460 -14.38 -15.46 -5.81
N SER A 461 -14.42 -14.12 -5.87
CA SER A 461 -15.52 -13.34 -5.28
C SER A 461 -16.81 -13.45 -6.09
N ILE A 462 -16.76 -13.30 -7.42
CA ILE A 462 -17.99 -13.31 -8.25
C ILE A 462 -18.63 -14.70 -8.22
N THR A 463 -17.84 -15.75 -8.47
CA THR A 463 -18.34 -17.13 -8.41
C THR A 463 -18.69 -17.57 -6.98
N GLY A 464 -18.02 -17.02 -5.95
CA GLY A 464 -18.39 -17.24 -4.55
C GLY A 464 -19.78 -16.70 -4.21
N PHE A 465 -20.08 -15.46 -4.60
CA PHE A 465 -21.42 -14.88 -4.42
C PHE A 465 -22.50 -15.60 -5.24
N GLU A 466 -22.20 -15.96 -6.50
CA GLU A 466 -23.10 -16.75 -7.35
C GLU A 466 -23.43 -18.11 -6.72
N PHE A 467 -22.41 -18.85 -6.28
CA PHE A 467 -22.55 -20.17 -5.65
C PHE A 467 -23.31 -20.09 -4.32
N ALA A 468 -22.96 -19.13 -3.45
CA ALA A 468 -23.65 -18.92 -2.18
C ALA A 468 -25.13 -18.54 -2.36
N PHE A 469 -25.47 -17.77 -3.41
CA PHE A 469 -26.86 -17.43 -3.71
C PHE A 469 -27.64 -18.59 -4.34
N THR A 470 -27.03 -19.32 -5.28
CA THR A 470 -27.71 -20.39 -6.05
C THR A 470 -27.82 -21.72 -5.32
N GLN A 471 -27.05 -21.95 -4.25
CA GLN A 471 -27.11 -23.17 -3.43
C GLN A 471 -27.71 -22.93 -2.03
N ALA A 472 -28.16 -21.70 -1.73
CA ALA A 472 -28.88 -21.41 -0.49
C ALA A 472 -30.37 -21.76 -0.62
N PRO A 473 -30.98 -22.43 0.39
CA PRO A 473 -32.43 -22.61 0.43
C PRO A 473 -33.12 -21.24 0.56
N VAL A 474 -34.34 -21.14 0.00
CA VAL A 474 -35.06 -19.87 -0.22
C VAL A 474 -35.16 -18.99 1.03
N SER A 475 -35.32 -19.62 2.21
CA SER A 475 -35.46 -18.97 3.52
C SER A 475 -34.15 -18.54 4.19
N MET A 476 -32.97 -18.85 3.64
CA MET A 476 -31.66 -18.55 4.26
C MET A 476 -30.67 -17.82 3.35
N LYS A 477 -31.11 -17.33 2.18
CA LYS A 477 -30.25 -16.65 1.19
C LYS A 477 -29.46 -15.46 1.74
N SER A 478 -30.07 -14.64 2.62
CA SER A 478 -29.38 -13.49 3.21
C SER A 478 -28.47 -13.92 4.35
N VAL A 479 -28.87 -14.92 5.15
CA VAL A 479 -28.02 -15.55 6.18
C VAL A 479 -26.76 -16.17 5.57
N LEU A 480 -26.85 -16.93 4.48
CA LEU A 480 -25.68 -17.54 3.84
C LEU A 480 -24.75 -16.47 3.25
N SER A 481 -25.31 -15.43 2.64
CA SER A 481 -24.57 -14.24 2.17
C SER A 481 -23.89 -13.49 3.31
N ALA A 482 -24.49 -13.45 4.49
CA ALA A 482 -23.90 -12.85 5.69
C ALA A 482 -22.79 -13.72 6.30
N CYS A 483 -22.92 -15.05 6.28
CA CYS A 483 -21.85 -15.98 6.65
C CYS A 483 -20.62 -15.82 5.74
N TRP A 484 -20.81 -15.56 4.44
CA TRP A 484 -19.71 -15.22 3.54
C TRP A 484 -19.02 -13.89 3.93
N LEU A 485 -19.77 -12.87 4.35
CA LEU A 485 -19.15 -11.63 4.86
C LEU A 485 -18.42 -11.84 6.19
N LEU A 486 -18.87 -12.77 7.03
CA LEU A 486 -18.20 -13.14 8.27
C LEU A 486 -16.82 -13.80 8.05
N THR A 487 -16.64 -14.62 7.01
CA THR A 487 -15.31 -15.22 6.75
C THR A 487 -14.28 -14.14 6.42
N VAL A 488 -14.69 -13.05 5.75
CA VAL A 488 -13.86 -11.85 5.55
C VAL A 488 -13.51 -11.15 6.87
N ALA A 489 -14.43 -11.11 7.84
CA ALA A 489 -14.15 -10.59 9.19
C ALA A 489 -13.06 -11.41 9.90
N PHE A 490 -13.17 -12.75 9.88
CA PHE A 490 -12.16 -13.66 10.44
C PHE A 490 -10.82 -13.56 9.71
N GLY A 491 -10.82 -13.45 8.38
CA GLY A 491 -9.60 -13.22 7.60
C GLY A 491 -8.88 -11.93 8.01
N ASN A 492 -9.61 -10.82 8.14
CA ASN A 492 -9.06 -9.56 8.63
C ASN A 492 -8.49 -9.69 10.06
N LEU A 493 -9.16 -10.42 10.96
CA LEU A 493 -8.68 -10.67 12.32
C LEU A 493 -7.38 -11.49 12.34
N ILE A 494 -7.28 -12.54 11.51
CA ILE A 494 -6.06 -13.35 11.36
C ILE A 494 -4.89 -12.49 10.87
N VAL A 495 -5.12 -11.59 9.91
CA VAL A 495 -4.08 -10.67 9.39
C VAL A 495 -3.53 -9.77 10.50
N VAL A 496 -4.40 -9.25 11.39
CA VAL A 496 -3.99 -8.45 12.56
C VAL A 496 -3.21 -9.29 13.57
N ILE A 497 -3.70 -10.48 13.94
CA ILE A 497 -3.02 -11.37 14.89
C ILE A 497 -1.61 -11.73 14.39
N VAL A 498 -1.45 -12.08 13.12
CA VAL A 498 -0.14 -12.40 12.52
C VAL A 498 0.80 -11.19 12.50
N ALA A 499 0.27 -9.98 12.24
CA ALA A 499 1.07 -8.76 12.23
C ALA A 499 1.56 -8.34 13.64
N GLU A 500 0.67 -8.37 14.64
CA GLU A 500 1.02 -7.99 16.02
C GLU A 500 1.90 -9.04 16.72
N ALA A 501 1.77 -10.33 16.36
CA ALA A 501 2.58 -11.39 16.94
C ALA A 501 4.07 -11.34 16.53
N LYS A 502 4.43 -10.56 15.50
CA LYS A 502 5.83 -10.35 15.02
C LYS A 502 6.64 -11.65 14.87
N PHE A 503 6.00 -12.73 14.41
CA PHE A 503 6.64 -14.05 14.26
C PHE A 503 7.87 -14.03 13.35
N PHE A 504 7.96 -13.07 12.43
CA PHE A 504 9.08 -12.90 11.52
C PHE A 504 9.50 -11.43 11.44
N GLU A 505 10.79 -11.15 11.62
CA GLU A 505 11.38 -9.83 11.31
C GLU A 505 11.40 -9.52 9.79
N ASN A 506 11.10 -10.54 8.97
CA ASN A 506 11.08 -10.46 7.53
C ASN A 506 9.68 -10.63 6.96
N GLN A 507 9.16 -9.52 6.43
CA GLN A 507 7.86 -9.44 5.75
C GLN A 507 7.77 -10.37 4.52
N ALA A 508 8.89 -10.76 3.90
CA ALA A 508 8.89 -11.77 2.83
C ALA A 508 8.44 -13.14 3.35
N TYR A 509 8.83 -13.50 4.58
CA TYR A 509 8.40 -14.75 5.22
C TYR A 509 6.94 -14.69 5.66
N GLU A 510 6.40 -13.52 6.02
CA GLU A 510 4.95 -13.35 6.19
C GLU A 510 4.19 -13.61 4.88
N PHE A 511 4.64 -13.03 3.75
CA PHE A 511 3.99 -13.26 2.46
C PHE A 511 4.05 -14.74 2.03
N LEU A 512 5.17 -15.43 2.27
CA LEU A 512 5.30 -16.87 2.05
C LEU A 512 4.43 -17.71 3.00
N LEU A 513 4.24 -17.27 4.25
CA LEU A 513 3.29 -17.90 5.18
C LEU A 513 1.86 -17.80 4.63
N PHE A 514 1.42 -16.61 4.21
CA PHE A 514 0.08 -16.42 3.64
C PHE A 514 -0.13 -17.22 2.35
N ALA A 515 0.88 -17.27 1.46
CA ALA A 515 0.83 -18.14 0.28
C ALA A 515 0.69 -19.63 0.66
N SER A 516 1.48 -20.10 1.63
CA SER A 516 1.45 -21.50 2.09
C SER A 516 0.11 -21.86 2.73
N LEU A 517 -0.45 -20.98 3.56
CA LEU A 517 -1.76 -21.15 4.18
C LEU A 517 -2.87 -21.19 3.13
N MET A 518 -2.84 -20.33 2.10
CA MET A 518 -3.83 -20.37 1.01
C MET A 518 -3.73 -21.63 0.13
N VAL A 519 -2.53 -22.15 -0.13
CA VAL A 519 -2.39 -23.43 -0.85
C VAL A 519 -2.96 -24.59 -0.02
N LEU A 520 -2.72 -24.60 1.30
CA LEU A 520 -3.27 -25.62 2.21
C LEU A 520 -4.80 -25.53 2.28
N ASP A 521 -5.34 -24.32 2.48
CA ASP A 521 -6.79 -24.07 2.52
C ASP A 521 -7.47 -24.46 1.20
N MET A 522 -6.91 -24.08 0.05
CA MET A 522 -7.42 -24.51 -1.25
C MET A 522 -7.31 -26.02 -1.47
N GLY A 523 -6.32 -26.69 -0.88
CA GLY A 523 -6.21 -28.15 -0.87
C GLY A 523 -7.34 -28.82 -0.07
N VAL A 524 -7.64 -28.30 1.12
CA VAL A 524 -8.77 -28.77 1.96
C VAL A 524 -10.11 -28.47 1.28
N PHE A 525 -10.30 -27.27 0.75
CA PHE A 525 -11.48 -26.87 0.00
C PHE A 525 -11.69 -27.75 -1.23
N MET A 526 -10.63 -28.05 -2.00
CA MET A 526 -10.69 -28.96 -3.14
C MET A 526 -11.09 -30.37 -2.72
N PHE A 527 -10.59 -30.86 -1.57
CA PHE A 527 -11.00 -32.16 -1.03
C PHE A 527 -12.49 -32.21 -0.68
N LEU A 528 -13.00 -31.20 0.03
CA LEU A 528 -14.43 -31.09 0.37
C LEU A 528 -15.32 -30.92 -0.89
N ALA A 529 -14.83 -30.16 -1.88
CA ALA A 529 -15.52 -29.92 -3.15
C ALA A 529 -15.66 -31.19 -4.02
N MET A 530 -14.79 -32.19 -3.88
CA MET A 530 -14.94 -33.47 -4.58
C MET A 530 -16.16 -34.27 -4.09
N SER A 531 -16.56 -34.11 -2.83
CA SER A 531 -17.75 -34.74 -2.25
C SER A 531 -19.04 -33.92 -2.40
N TYR A 532 -18.98 -32.73 -2.98
CA TYR A 532 -20.14 -31.84 -3.06
C TYR A 532 -21.11 -32.24 -4.18
N GLN A 533 -22.37 -32.47 -3.81
CA GLN A 533 -23.48 -32.61 -4.76
C GLN A 533 -24.19 -31.26 -4.90
N TYR A 534 -24.38 -30.82 -6.14
CA TYR A 534 -25.07 -29.57 -6.44
C TYR A 534 -26.58 -29.76 -6.30
N VAL A 535 -27.26 -28.80 -5.66
CA VAL A 535 -28.72 -28.76 -5.61
C VAL A 535 -29.25 -28.32 -6.97
N THR A 536 -30.19 -29.08 -7.51
CA THR A 536 -30.90 -28.80 -8.76
C THR A 536 -32.25 -28.14 -8.47
N HIS A 537 -32.75 -27.28 -9.37
CA HIS A 537 -34.01 -26.56 -9.11
C HIS A 537 -35.24 -27.47 -8.94
N HIS A 538 -35.20 -28.68 -9.50
CA HIS A 538 -36.24 -29.69 -9.33
C HIS A 538 -36.39 -30.15 -7.86
N ASP A 539 -35.29 -30.11 -7.10
CA ASP A 539 -35.25 -30.48 -5.67
C ASP A 539 -35.86 -29.37 -4.79
N ILE A 540 -36.04 -28.16 -5.31
CA ILE A 540 -36.58 -26.99 -4.60
C ILE A 540 -38.10 -26.90 -4.77
N GLU A 541 -38.64 -27.30 -5.94
CA GLU A 541 -40.08 -27.34 -6.21
C GLU A 541 -40.79 -28.41 -5.36
N GLU A 542 -40.20 -29.61 -5.22
CA GLU A 542 -40.73 -30.67 -4.34
C GLU A 542 -40.77 -30.23 -2.86
N ASP A 543 -39.74 -29.49 -2.41
CA ASP A 543 -39.60 -28.98 -1.05
C ASP A 543 -40.54 -27.78 -0.77
N GLU A 544 -41.08 -27.12 -1.80
CA GLU A 544 -42.16 -26.11 -1.65
C GLU A 544 -43.56 -26.76 -1.69
N ASP A 545 -43.80 -27.75 -2.57
CA ASP A 545 -45.08 -28.47 -2.63
C ASP A 545 -45.40 -29.23 -1.33
N ASP A 546 -44.40 -29.88 -0.69
CA ASP A 546 -44.56 -30.55 0.61
C ASP A 546 -44.89 -29.58 1.77
N LYS A 547 -44.73 -28.27 1.56
CA LYS A 547 -45.07 -27.21 2.54
C LYS A 547 -46.46 -26.61 2.32
N VAL A 548 -47.16 -26.95 1.23
CA VAL A 548 -48.55 -26.53 0.99
C VAL A 548 -49.53 -27.55 1.58
N PRO A 549 -50.28 -27.23 2.65
CA PRO A 549 -51.26 -28.17 3.17
C PRO A 549 -52.38 -28.41 2.14
N HIS A 550 -52.58 -29.66 1.72
CA HIS A 550 -53.66 -30.08 0.82
C HIS A 550 -55.03 -29.52 1.24
N GLN A 551 -55.48 -28.44 0.61
CA GLN A 551 -56.88 -28.03 0.69
C GLN A 551 -57.71 -28.95 -0.20
N SER A 552 -58.39 -29.89 0.47
CA SER A 552 -59.44 -30.75 -0.07
C SER A 552 -60.34 -29.98 -1.07
N SER A 553 -60.44 -30.51 -2.28
CA SER A 553 -61.28 -29.95 -3.34
C SER A 553 -62.75 -29.83 -2.90
N ALA A 554 -63.26 -28.60 -2.82
CA ALA A 554 -64.68 -28.35 -2.67
C ALA A 554 -65.35 -28.39 -4.05
N THR A 555 -66.15 -29.42 -4.30
CA THR A 555 -66.80 -29.71 -5.58
C THR A 555 -67.80 -28.61 -5.97
N LEU A 556 -67.62 -27.99 -7.15
CA LEU A 556 -68.60 -27.05 -7.70
C LEU A 556 -69.79 -27.84 -8.29
N GLY A 557 -70.77 -28.17 -7.45
CA GLY A 557 -71.98 -28.87 -7.87
C GLY A 557 -72.97 -27.94 -8.58
N SER A 558 -73.03 -28.00 -9.91
CA SER A 558 -74.06 -27.34 -10.71
C SER A 558 -75.35 -28.16 -10.72
N THR A 559 -76.34 -27.78 -9.91
CA THR A 559 -77.71 -28.29 -10.06
C THR A 559 -78.49 -27.43 -11.05
N VAL A 560 -78.76 -28.00 -12.22
CA VAL A 560 -79.82 -27.57 -13.12
C VAL A 560 -81.18 -27.83 -12.45
N ALA A 561 -82.12 -26.90 -12.58
CA ALA A 561 -83.52 -27.13 -12.35
C ALA A 561 -84.30 -26.69 -13.60
N GLU A 562 -84.93 -27.66 -14.26
CA GLU A 562 -86.03 -27.44 -15.21
C GLU A 562 -87.35 -27.44 -14.42
N ASP A 563 -88.38 -26.84 -15.03
CA ASP A 563 -89.78 -26.65 -14.58
C ASP A 563 -90.04 -25.65 -13.42
#